data_AF-A0ABD3PXZ8-F1
#
_entry.id   AF-A0ABD3PXZ8-F1
#
_cell.length_a   1.000
_cell.length_b   1.000
_cell.length_c   1.000
_cell.angle_alpha   90.00
_cell.angle_beta   90.00
_cell.angle_gamma   90.00
#
_symmetry.space_group_name_H-M   'P 1'
#
loop_
_entity.id
_entity.type
_entity.pdbx_description
1 polymer ?
#
loop_
_entity_poly.entity_id
_entity_poly.type
_entity_poly.pdbx_seq_one_letter_code
_entity_poly.pdbx_strand_id
1 'polypeptide(L)'
;MSKTTSGHLFLMASALGLAKPVASQQHHRIPVIPNPRIIGGVSPPESRYPYTVSLTYFGTHFCGGSLIAPDIVLSAAHCAGYSSSVEVGRFDRSKGTRIDENILDLLLKSSDDGVVNLMAEEYYESIDVKYEIKHPGFDSKTVDNDFLLLKLAKVSMIPSPPLATLNVDPGIPATPGQELLTMGWGDTDPDPNINTPSNVLLGATLNYVTNQDCRNVEGVVQDEEQGPMSVSFRPMITENMMCAQDRPGGTVSGDDKLADQDTCQGDSGGPMILPSEGGAWEEDLQVGVVSWGIGCASPIFPGVYSRVSSQYDWIKETVCEHSVAPPESFGCKGGAGGTNNGTSAESLEGEVETSMVTVEVRLDEQPNEFSWIASTLNGGGYSNNQVVASLPSGFYGGHSNYTFQHKIPVRPNQFYRISLRDKFGDGLKGYVAVYRGSVTTTGNLIMYEPSFYDQDSGGKMRLDHAFYSGTAPRAFLSLAINFDKDTWWKLENVEESVIIAQRPPGWYNERFELMSVVEKIPIFGPDHLSGKTSYRFTIGDSYPCKENPSETCGDGICCDYGEGSYNLYDGDVSNNILLASGGKYELIESTIVQPGQQQSIS
;
A
#
# COMPACT_ATOMS: atom_id res chain seq x y z
N MET A 1 -58.60 -66.53 61.97
CA MET A 1 -58.07 -66.08 63.28
C MET A 1 -56.56 -66.34 63.28
N SER A 2 -55.65 -65.50 63.79
CA SER A 2 -55.79 -64.17 64.40
C SER A 2 -54.46 -63.37 64.27
N LYS A 3 -54.54 -62.07 64.59
CA LYS A 3 -53.50 -61.11 64.97
C LYS A 3 -52.43 -61.70 65.94
N THR A 4 -51.19 -61.22 66.08
CA THR A 4 -50.41 -60.07 65.54
C THR A 4 -48.87 -60.40 65.63
N THR A 5 -47.82 -59.56 65.57
CA THR A 5 -47.63 -58.11 65.90
C THR A 5 -46.38 -57.49 65.23
N SER A 6 -46.27 -56.16 65.39
CA SER A 6 -45.25 -55.18 64.96
C SER A 6 -43.79 -55.41 65.42
N GLY A 7 -42.82 -54.79 64.70
CA GLY A 7 -41.39 -54.76 65.09
C GLY A 7 -40.41 -54.07 64.10
N HIS A 8 -40.68 -52.84 63.67
CA HIS A 8 -39.83 -51.89 62.90
C HIS A 8 -38.60 -52.36 62.08
N LEU A 9 -38.62 -52.04 60.78
CA LEU A 9 -37.42 -51.76 59.98
C LEU A 9 -37.65 -50.44 59.19
N PHE A 10 -36.64 -49.58 59.06
CA PHE A 10 -36.77 -48.30 58.36
C PHE A 10 -36.75 -48.47 56.83
N LEU A 11 -37.74 -47.90 56.14
CA LEU A 11 -37.69 -47.69 54.69
C LEU A 11 -37.47 -46.20 54.38
N MET A 12 -36.54 -45.91 53.48
CA MET A 12 -36.48 -44.62 52.79
C MET A 12 -37.62 -44.53 51.77
N ALA A 13 -38.28 -43.38 51.69
CA ALA A 13 -39.42 -43.17 50.81
C ALA A 13 -38.98 -42.62 49.44
N SER A 14 -39.28 -43.37 48.37
CA SER A 14 -39.19 -42.90 46.98
C SER A 14 -40.60 -42.85 46.37
N ALA A 15 -41.20 -41.66 46.37
CA ALA A 15 -42.53 -41.43 45.79
C ALA A 15 -42.43 -41.21 44.26
N LEU A 16 -43.37 -41.76 43.50
CA LEU A 16 -43.38 -41.66 42.04
C LEU A 16 -43.79 -40.24 41.58
N GLY A 17 -42.95 -39.63 40.74
CA GLY A 17 -43.35 -38.54 39.85
C GLY A 17 -43.55 -39.08 38.43
N LEU A 18 -44.71 -38.86 37.83
CA LEU A 18 -44.99 -39.25 36.45
C LEU A 18 -44.25 -38.35 35.46
N ALA A 19 -43.09 -38.80 34.98
CA ALA A 19 -42.42 -38.19 33.84
C ALA A 19 -43.26 -38.40 32.57
N LYS A 20 -43.72 -37.30 31.97
CA LYS A 20 -44.23 -37.32 30.59
C LYS A 20 -43.08 -37.71 29.64
N PRO A 21 -43.34 -38.34 28.48
CA PRO A 21 -42.32 -38.45 27.45
C PRO A 21 -41.88 -37.04 27.05
N VAL A 22 -40.61 -36.72 27.28
CA VAL A 22 -40.00 -35.50 26.74
C VAL A 22 -39.98 -35.66 25.23
N ALA A 23 -40.66 -34.78 24.51
CA ALA A 23 -40.58 -34.76 23.06
C ALA A 23 -39.11 -34.53 22.68
N SER A 24 -38.57 -35.41 21.83
CA SER A 24 -37.21 -35.23 21.30
C SER A 24 -37.14 -33.88 20.61
N GLN A 25 -36.37 -32.94 21.17
CA GLN A 25 -36.01 -31.73 20.44
C GLN A 25 -35.11 -32.17 19.30
N GLN A 26 -35.66 -32.17 18.07
CA GLN A 26 -34.85 -32.26 16.88
C GLN A 26 -33.92 -31.04 16.86
N HIS A 27 -32.68 -31.23 17.29
CA HIS A 27 -31.60 -30.35 16.90
C HIS A 27 -31.49 -30.44 15.37
N HIS A 28 -32.10 -29.47 14.68
CA HIS A 28 -31.66 -29.11 13.34
C HIS A 28 -30.23 -28.59 13.49
N ARG A 29 -29.26 -29.50 13.39
CA ARG A 29 -27.89 -29.14 13.07
C ARG A 29 -27.91 -28.65 11.64
N ILE A 30 -27.34 -27.47 11.42
CA ILE A 30 -27.06 -26.98 10.07
C ILE A 30 -26.06 -27.98 9.45
N PRO A 31 -26.27 -28.47 8.21
CA PRO A 31 -25.28 -29.30 7.53
C PRO A 31 -23.95 -28.53 7.40
N VAL A 32 -22.84 -29.24 7.26
CA VAL A 32 -21.53 -28.59 7.07
C VAL A 32 -21.53 -27.90 5.71
N ILE A 33 -21.50 -26.56 5.70
CA ILE A 33 -21.69 -25.75 4.50
C ILE A 33 -20.39 -25.71 3.68
N PRO A 34 -20.38 -26.12 2.39
CA PRO A 34 -19.25 -25.92 1.49
C PRO A 34 -19.33 -24.56 0.81
N ASN A 35 -18.22 -23.81 0.82
CA ASN A 35 -18.08 -22.42 0.32
C ASN A 35 -18.07 -22.34 -1.25
N PRO A 36 -17.93 -21.16 -1.92
CA PRO A 36 -17.93 -20.96 -3.41
C PRO A 36 -16.56 -21.34 -4.14
N ARG A 37 -16.24 -21.32 -5.48
CA ARG A 37 -14.85 -21.63 -6.05
C ARG A 37 -14.09 -20.68 -6.99
N ILE A 38 -12.84 -20.31 -6.70
CA ILE A 38 -11.89 -19.81 -7.73
C ILE A 38 -11.54 -20.97 -8.68
N ILE A 39 -12.39 -21.16 -9.69
CA ILE A 39 -12.19 -22.03 -10.85
C ILE A 39 -12.15 -21.13 -12.09
N GLY A 40 -11.41 -21.54 -13.12
CA GLY A 40 -11.34 -20.86 -14.41
C GLY A 40 -10.67 -19.48 -14.40
N GLY A 41 -10.40 -18.92 -13.22
CA GLY A 41 -9.79 -17.61 -13.02
C GLY A 41 -8.39 -17.50 -13.64
N VAL A 42 -8.08 -16.29 -14.09
CA VAL A 42 -6.77 -15.94 -14.66
C VAL A 42 -5.93 -15.22 -13.63
N SER A 43 -4.60 -15.34 -13.76
CA SER A 43 -3.69 -14.48 -12.99
C SER A 43 -3.89 -13.02 -13.45
N PRO A 44 -4.27 -12.09 -12.56
CA PRO A 44 -4.37 -10.68 -12.91
C PRO A 44 -2.96 -10.10 -13.14
N PRO A 45 -2.83 -8.90 -13.75
CA PRO A 45 -1.51 -8.28 -13.91
C PRO A 45 -0.79 -8.16 -12.56
N GLU A 46 0.44 -8.66 -12.50
CA GLU A 46 1.31 -8.60 -11.31
C GLU A 46 1.40 -7.13 -10.85
N SER A 47 1.05 -6.87 -9.59
CA SER A 47 0.91 -5.53 -9.00
C SER A 47 -0.33 -4.67 -9.35
N ARG A 48 -1.40 -5.18 -10.02
CA ARG A 48 -2.65 -4.38 -10.19
C ARG A 48 -3.53 -4.28 -8.95
N TYR A 49 -3.67 -5.35 -8.16
CA TYR A 49 -4.52 -5.36 -6.95
C TYR A 49 -3.78 -5.54 -5.61
N PRO A 50 -2.67 -4.82 -5.33
CA PRO A 50 -1.83 -5.10 -4.17
C PRO A 50 -2.39 -4.61 -2.81
N TYR A 51 -3.64 -4.11 -2.75
CA TYR A 51 -4.42 -4.09 -1.49
C TYR A 51 -4.86 -5.48 -1.06
N THR A 52 -4.94 -6.45 -1.95
CA THR A 52 -5.40 -7.80 -1.61
C THR A 52 -4.35 -8.46 -0.74
N VAL A 53 -4.76 -8.89 0.46
CA VAL A 53 -3.86 -9.42 1.48
C VAL A 53 -4.16 -10.88 1.81
N SER A 54 -3.13 -11.62 2.20
CA SER A 54 -3.24 -12.99 2.70
C SER A 54 -3.23 -12.97 4.23
N LEU A 55 -4.35 -13.36 4.86
CA LEU A 55 -4.41 -13.61 6.30
C LEU A 55 -3.78 -14.98 6.57
N THR A 56 -2.77 -15.01 7.45
CA THR A 56 -2.04 -16.24 7.76
C THR A 56 -2.20 -16.67 9.21
N TYR A 57 -2.26 -17.98 9.41
CA TYR A 57 -2.15 -18.67 10.69
C TYR A 57 -0.81 -19.41 10.70
N PHE A 58 0.13 -18.94 11.53
CA PHE A 58 1.52 -19.41 11.56
C PHE A 58 2.19 -19.46 10.16
N GLY A 59 1.97 -18.43 9.33
CA GLY A 59 2.52 -18.34 7.97
C GLY A 59 1.78 -19.16 6.91
N THR A 60 0.76 -19.94 7.29
CA THR A 60 -0.13 -20.63 6.35
C THR A 60 -1.33 -19.73 6.04
N HIS A 61 -1.52 -19.37 4.77
CA HIS A 61 -2.71 -18.65 4.30
C HIS A 61 -3.98 -19.44 4.58
N PHE A 62 -5.06 -18.75 5.00
CA PHE A 62 -6.36 -19.39 5.22
C PHE A 62 -7.58 -18.51 4.86
N CYS A 63 -7.40 -17.19 4.77
CA CYS A 63 -8.40 -16.22 4.33
C CYS A 63 -7.73 -15.08 3.55
N GLY A 64 -8.51 -14.41 2.72
CA GLY A 64 -8.18 -13.15 2.08
C GLY A 64 -8.61 -11.93 2.89
N GLY A 65 -8.26 -10.75 2.38
CA GLY A 65 -8.69 -9.46 2.87
C GLY A 65 -8.32 -8.35 1.90
N SER A 66 -8.68 -7.12 2.24
CA SER A 66 -8.21 -5.91 1.56
C SER A 66 -7.67 -4.87 2.55
N LEU A 67 -6.53 -4.27 2.25
CA LEU A 67 -5.97 -3.16 3.01
C LEU A 67 -6.79 -1.88 2.71
N ILE A 68 -7.55 -1.39 3.70
CA ILE A 68 -8.45 -0.23 3.54
C ILE A 68 -7.94 1.04 4.25
N ALA A 69 -7.05 0.88 5.22
CA ALA A 69 -6.20 1.93 5.78
C ALA A 69 -4.77 1.38 5.90
N PRO A 70 -3.72 2.22 6.04
CA PRO A 70 -2.33 1.73 6.11
C PRO A 70 -2.06 0.71 7.23
N ASP A 71 -2.95 0.62 8.22
CA ASP A 71 -2.89 -0.27 9.38
C ASP A 71 -4.21 -1.01 9.67
N ILE A 72 -5.19 -1.00 8.74
CA ILE A 72 -6.46 -1.73 8.90
C ILE A 72 -6.82 -2.51 7.63
N VAL A 73 -7.13 -3.79 7.83
CA VAL A 73 -7.59 -4.73 6.80
C VAL A 73 -9.06 -5.04 6.99
N LEU A 74 -9.83 -5.04 5.90
CA LEU A 74 -11.19 -5.57 5.81
C LEU A 74 -11.17 -7.05 5.40
N SER A 75 -11.96 -7.88 6.07
CA SER A 75 -12.12 -9.32 5.81
C SER A 75 -13.47 -9.80 6.35
N ALA A 76 -13.70 -11.12 6.45
CA ALA A 76 -14.94 -11.73 6.94
C ALA A 76 -14.88 -12.08 8.45
N ALA A 77 -15.99 -11.92 9.18
CA ALA A 77 -16.09 -12.20 10.62
C ALA A 77 -15.90 -13.68 10.97
N HIS A 78 -16.16 -14.59 10.03
CA HIS A 78 -15.91 -16.03 10.18
C HIS A 78 -14.41 -16.40 10.13
N CYS A 79 -13.55 -15.59 9.51
CA CYS A 79 -12.09 -15.79 9.50
C CYS A 79 -11.42 -15.46 10.86
N ALA A 80 -12.08 -14.68 11.71
CA ALA A 80 -11.49 -14.14 12.94
C ALA A 80 -11.33 -15.16 14.07
N GLY A 81 -10.19 -15.10 14.76
CA GLY A 81 -9.74 -15.97 15.83
C GLY A 81 -8.51 -16.80 15.46
N TYR A 82 -8.04 -16.69 14.20
CA TYR A 82 -6.93 -17.48 13.64
C TYR A 82 -5.83 -16.62 12.99
N SER A 83 -6.03 -15.31 12.77
CA SER A 83 -5.02 -14.47 12.13
C SER A 83 -3.85 -14.18 13.05
N SER A 84 -2.65 -14.70 12.72
CA SER A 84 -1.40 -14.35 13.40
C SER A 84 -0.73 -13.14 12.75
N SER A 85 -0.63 -13.13 11.42
CA SER A 85 -0.09 -12.01 10.65
C SER A 85 -0.74 -11.93 9.27
N VAL A 86 -0.70 -10.74 8.69
CA VAL A 86 -1.19 -10.44 7.34
C VAL A 86 0.00 -10.25 6.40
N GLU A 87 -0.02 -10.91 5.24
CA GLU A 87 0.90 -10.66 4.13
C GLU A 87 0.34 -9.55 3.21
N VAL A 88 1.08 -8.44 3.06
CA VAL A 88 0.71 -7.25 2.27
C VAL A 88 1.63 -7.13 1.04
N GLY A 89 1.08 -6.76 -0.11
CA GLY A 89 1.83 -6.69 -1.38
C GLY A 89 2.19 -8.07 -1.96
N ARG A 90 1.58 -9.14 -1.46
CA ARG A 90 1.80 -10.51 -1.92
C ARG A 90 1.20 -10.71 -3.32
N PHE A 91 1.85 -11.52 -4.15
CA PHE A 91 1.32 -12.00 -5.43
C PHE A 91 1.53 -13.50 -5.59
N ASP A 92 2.77 -13.99 -5.51
CA ASP A 92 3.11 -15.41 -5.54
C ASP A 92 3.79 -15.85 -4.24
N ARG A 93 2.99 -16.57 -3.44
CA ARG A 93 3.32 -17.09 -2.13
C ARG A 93 4.47 -18.12 -2.13
N SER A 94 4.90 -18.62 -3.30
CA SER A 94 6.06 -19.50 -3.45
C SER A 94 7.39 -18.76 -3.67
N LYS A 95 7.35 -17.50 -4.12
CA LYS A 95 8.51 -16.62 -4.32
C LYS A 95 8.41 -15.37 -3.43
N GLY A 96 9.13 -14.30 -3.82
CA GLY A 96 9.08 -12.98 -3.20
C GLY A 96 9.99 -12.80 -1.98
N THR A 97 10.41 -11.57 -1.74
CA THR A 97 11.27 -11.21 -0.60
C THR A 97 10.45 -10.51 0.48
N ARG A 98 10.50 -11.02 1.72
CA ARG A 98 9.88 -10.35 2.87
C ARG A 98 10.66 -9.07 3.19
N ILE A 99 9.98 -7.93 3.18
CA ILE A 99 10.47 -6.69 3.77
C ILE A 99 10.34 -6.81 5.30
N ASP A 100 11.47 -6.65 5.99
CA ASP A 100 11.54 -6.34 7.42
C ASP A 100 12.48 -5.15 7.65
N GLU A 101 12.59 -4.68 8.90
CA GLU A 101 13.37 -3.47 9.23
C GLU A 101 14.90 -3.64 9.07
N ASN A 102 15.40 -4.89 8.95
CA ASN A 102 16.82 -5.18 8.79
C ASN A 102 17.21 -5.43 7.34
N ILE A 103 16.30 -5.94 6.50
CA ILE A 103 16.67 -6.36 5.14
C ILE A 103 17.11 -5.18 4.26
N LEU A 104 16.56 -3.96 4.44
CA LEU A 104 17.01 -2.79 3.67
C LEU A 104 18.49 -2.45 3.94
N ASP A 105 18.98 -2.69 5.15
CA ASP A 105 20.40 -2.48 5.49
C ASP A 105 21.33 -3.45 4.73
N LEU A 106 20.82 -4.59 4.25
CA LEU A 106 21.49 -5.47 3.28
C LEU A 106 21.30 -4.98 1.83
N LEU A 107 20.08 -4.55 1.45
CA LEU A 107 19.76 -4.03 0.11
C LEU A 107 20.53 -2.73 -0.25
N LEU A 108 20.99 -1.98 0.76
CA LEU A 108 21.73 -0.73 0.61
C LEU A 108 23.25 -0.91 0.60
N LYS A 109 23.79 -1.92 1.30
CA LYS A 109 25.23 -2.21 1.39
C LYS A 109 25.80 -2.98 0.20
N SER A 110 24.96 -3.38 -0.76
CA SER A 110 25.37 -4.14 -1.95
C SER A 110 25.73 -3.25 -3.14
N SER A 111 26.81 -2.48 -3.00
CA SER A 111 27.61 -1.85 -4.07
C SER A 111 29.03 -1.68 -3.50
N ASP A 112 30.12 -1.95 -4.24
CA ASP A 112 30.29 -1.72 -5.68
C ASP A 112 30.62 -2.97 -6.54
N ASP A 113 31.07 -4.09 -5.96
CA ASP A 113 31.72 -5.17 -6.72
C ASP A 113 31.29 -6.62 -6.38
N GLY A 114 30.32 -6.81 -5.47
CA GLY A 114 29.89 -8.14 -4.97
C GLY A 114 28.38 -8.39 -5.03
N VAL A 115 27.89 -8.91 -6.17
CA VAL A 115 26.47 -9.16 -6.47
C VAL A 115 25.70 -9.86 -5.33
N VAL A 116 24.83 -9.11 -4.66
CA VAL A 116 23.54 -9.66 -4.18
C VAL A 116 22.54 -9.40 -5.31
N ASN A 117 21.95 -10.46 -5.86
CA ASN A 117 21.06 -10.31 -7.01
C ASN A 117 19.69 -9.81 -6.55
N LEU A 118 19.52 -8.48 -6.42
CA LEU A 118 18.29 -7.83 -5.93
C LEU A 118 17.11 -7.86 -6.92
N MET A 119 17.09 -8.88 -7.78
CA MET A 119 16.02 -9.27 -8.69
C MET A 119 14.95 -10.06 -7.93
N ALA A 120 14.51 -9.56 -6.78
CA ALA A 120 13.28 -10.04 -6.17
C ALA A 120 12.13 -9.52 -7.05
N GLU A 121 11.51 -10.43 -7.81
CA GLU A 121 10.38 -10.11 -8.69
C GLU A 121 9.18 -9.55 -7.92
N GLU A 122 9.09 -9.89 -6.63
CA GLU A 122 8.04 -9.49 -5.69
C GLU A 122 8.65 -9.11 -4.35
N TYR A 123 8.11 -8.07 -3.72
CA TYR A 123 8.39 -7.69 -2.34
C TYR A 123 7.08 -7.65 -1.55
N TYR A 124 7.06 -8.24 -0.36
CA TYR A 124 5.88 -8.26 0.50
C TYR A 124 6.25 -7.97 1.95
N GLU A 125 5.33 -7.41 2.72
CA GLU A 125 5.46 -7.38 4.18
C GLU A 125 4.65 -8.50 4.80
N SER A 126 5.09 -9.02 5.95
CA SER A 126 4.24 -9.80 6.84
C SER A 126 4.18 -9.11 8.19
N ILE A 127 2.98 -8.68 8.58
CA ILE A 127 2.72 -7.76 9.70
C ILE A 127 1.77 -8.44 10.70
N ASP A 128 2.17 -8.50 11.96
CA ASP A 128 1.39 -9.16 13.00
C ASP A 128 0.05 -8.44 13.26
N VAL A 129 -0.99 -9.21 13.58
CA VAL A 129 -2.31 -8.66 13.94
C VAL A 129 -2.27 -8.21 15.41
N LYS A 130 -2.59 -6.93 15.65
CA LYS A 130 -2.64 -6.34 16.99
C LYS A 130 -3.92 -6.71 17.74
N TYR A 131 -5.05 -6.65 17.05
CA TYR A 131 -6.35 -7.13 17.50
C TYR A 131 -7.35 -7.21 16.33
N GLU A 132 -8.43 -7.95 16.56
CA GLU A 132 -9.54 -8.15 15.62
C GLU A 132 -10.80 -7.42 16.12
N ILE A 133 -11.58 -6.86 15.20
CA ILE A 133 -12.85 -6.18 15.45
C ILE A 133 -13.93 -6.84 14.58
N LYS A 134 -14.73 -7.73 15.16
CA LYS A 134 -15.90 -8.31 14.48
C LYS A 134 -17.03 -7.29 14.42
N HIS A 135 -17.79 -7.28 13.33
CA HIS A 135 -19.02 -6.50 13.24
C HIS A 135 -19.98 -6.86 14.40
N PRO A 136 -20.53 -5.88 15.15
CA PRO A 136 -21.32 -6.16 16.35
C PRO A 136 -22.66 -6.85 16.06
N GLY A 137 -23.16 -6.74 14.83
CA GLY A 137 -24.35 -7.44 14.33
C GLY A 137 -24.08 -8.77 13.60
N PHE A 138 -22.86 -9.34 13.68
CA PHE A 138 -22.57 -10.63 13.04
C PHE A 138 -23.32 -11.79 13.73
N ASP A 139 -24.13 -12.54 12.98
CA ASP A 139 -24.75 -13.80 13.44
C ASP A 139 -24.13 -15.00 12.71
N SER A 140 -23.39 -15.82 13.45
CA SER A 140 -22.68 -16.99 12.93
C SER A 140 -23.58 -18.18 12.52
N LYS A 141 -24.90 -18.02 12.49
CA LYS A 141 -25.87 -19.02 11.98
C LYS A 141 -26.49 -18.62 10.66
N THR A 142 -26.65 -17.33 10.41
CA THR A 142 -27.16 -16.78 9.14
C THR A 142 -26.04 -16.24 8.27
N VAL A 143 -24.85 -16.02 8.84
CA VAL A 143 -23.70 -15.34 8.21
C VAL A 143 -24.08 -13.91 7.78
N ASP A 144 -25.05 -13.30 8.47
CA ASP A 144 -25.44 -11.91 8.24
C ASP A 144 -24.45 -10.95 8.90
N ASN A 145 -24.12 -9.87 8.20
CA ASN A 145 -23.09 -8.88 8.59
C ASN A 145 -21.71 -9.50 8.86
N ASP A 146 -21.30 -10.45 8.02
CA ASP A 146 -20.01 -11.13 8.09
C ASP A 146 -18.86 -10.22 7.65
N PHE A 147 -18.47 -9.31 8.54
CA PHE A 147 -17.36 -8.36 8.37
C PHE A 147 -16.41 -8.36 9.58
N LEU A 148 -15.12 -8.28 9.28
CA LEU A 148 -14.00 -8.21 10.19
C LEU A 148 -13.11 -7.02 9.81
N LEU A 149 -12.69 -6.26 10.82
CA LEU A 149 -11.59 -5.31 10.69
C LEU A 149 -10.42 -5.79 11.54
N LEU A 150 -9.26 -6.02 10.91
CA LEU A 150 -8.02 -6.40 11.62
C LEU A 150 -7.14 -5.16 11.76
N LYS A 151 -6.79 -4.81 13.00
CA LYS A 151 -5.80 -3.77 13.29
C LYS A 151 -4.41 -4.39 13.21
N LEU A 152 -3.55 -3.84 12.37
CA LEU A 152 -2.14 -4.26 12.24
C LEU A 152 -1.28 -3.69 13.38
N ALA A 153 -0.20 -4.40 13.74
CA ALA A 153 0.73 -3.99 14.79
C ALA A 153 1.53 -2.72 14.44
N LYS A 154 1.81 -2.52 13.14
CA LYS A 154 2.38 -1.31 12.55
C LYS A 154 1.62 -0.93 11.28
N VAL A 155 1.83 0.29 10.77
CA VAL A 155 1.46 0.63 9.39
C VAL A 155 2.27 -0.21 8.40
N SER A 156 1.68 -0.50 7.24
CA SER A 156 2.42 -1.01 6.09
C SER A 156 3.41 0.05 5.61
N MET A 157 4.65 -0.39 5.38
CA MET A 157 5.74 0.35 4.76
C MET A 157 5.74 0.21 3.23
N ILE A 158 4.77 -0.50 2.66
CA ILE A 158 4.39 -0.48 1.23
C ILE A 158 3.15 0.44 1.07
N PRO A 159 3.27 1.66 0.52
CA PRO A 159 2.18 2.65 0.46
C PRO A 159 2.05 3.28 -0.94
N SER A 160 0.92 3.07 -1.62
CA SER A 160 0.99 2.58 -3.01
C SER A 160 1.63 1.18 -2.94
N PRO A 161 0.85 0.11 -2.64
CA PRO A 161 -0.48 -0.25 -3.12
C PRO A 161 -1.58 0.79 -2.91
N PRO A 162 -2.58 0.88 -3.83
CA PRO A 162 -3.88 1.38 -3.43
C PRO A 162 -4.29 0.86 -2.06
N LEU A 163 -5.00 1.68 -1.32
CA LEU A 163 -5.93 1.17 -0.32
C LEU A 163 -7.24 0.90 -1.07
N ALA A 164 -7.93 -0.20 -0.77
CA ALA A 164 -9.14 -0.56 -1.49
C ALA A 164 -10.23 0.51 -1.29
N THR A 165 -10.61 1.20 -2.37
CA THR A 165 -11.68 2.20 -2.34
C THR A 165 -13.02 1.49 -2.09
N LEU A 166 -13.63 1.74 -0.94
CA LEU A 166 -14.88 1.08 -0.57
C LEU A 166 -16.11 1.75 -1.21
N ASN A 167 -17.03 0.94 -1.73
CA ASN A 167 -18.30 1.43 -2.24
C ASN A 167 -19.18 1.99 -1.11
N VAL A 168 -19.60 3.26 -1.26
CA VAL A 168 -20.50 3.95 -0.33
C VAL A 168 -21.96 3.96 -0.79
N ASP A 169 -22.25 3.61 -2.05
CA ASP A 169 -23.58 3.72 -2.64
C ASP A 169 -24.33 2.37 -2.53
N PRO A 170 -25.48 2.30 -1.83
CA PRO A 170 -26.30 1.10 -1.78
C PRO A 170 -26.92 0.72 -3.14
N GLY A 171 -26.96 1.65 -4.10
CA GLY A 171 -27.36 1.43 -5.49
C GLY A 171 -26.30 0.79 -6.38
N ILE A 172 -25.08 0.57 -5.87
CA ILE A 172 -23.97 -0.08 -6.59
C ILE A 172 -23.70 -1.48 -6.00
N PRO A 173 -23.51 -2.55 -6.82
CA PRO A 173 -23.68 -2.57 -8.28
C PRO A 173 -25.15 -2.40 -8.70
N ALA A 174 -25.36 -1.78 -9.86
CA ALA A 174 -26.67 -1.28 -10.27
C ALA A 174 -27.40 -2.21 -11.26
N THR A 175 -26.66 -2.89 -12.13
CA THR A 175 -27.22 -3.62 -13.28
C THR A 175 -27.05 -5.13 -13.12
N PRO A 176 -28.10 -5.96 -13.22
CA PRO A 176 -27.95 -7.41 -13.21
C PRO A 176 -27.11 -7.85 -14.43
N GLY A 177 -26.12 -8.71 -14.22
CA GLY A 177 -25.13 -9.02 -15.26
C GLY A 177 -24.06 -7.94 -15.46
N GLN A 178 -23.87 -7.05 -14.48
CA GLN A 178 -22.67 -6.21 -14.39
C GLN A 178 -21.49 -7.09 -13.94
N GLU A 179 -20.38 -7.03 -14.68
CA GLU A 179 -19.15 -7.76 -14.34
C GLU A 179 -18.52 -7.21 -13.07
N LEU A 180 -18.10 -8.12 -12.20
CA LEU A 180 -17.36 -7.87 -10.97
C LEU A 180 -16.15 -8.81 -10.96
N LEU A 181 -15.04 -8.37 -10.36
CA LEU A 181 -13.82 -9.17 -10.22
C LEU A 181 -13.61 -9.52 -8.74
N THR A 182 -13.30 -10.78 -8.46
CA THR A 182 -12.95 -11.25 -7.13
C THR A 182 -11.70 -12.11 -7.18
N MET A 183 -10.92 -12.15 -6.10
CA MET A 183 -9.53 -12.60 -6.15
C MET A 183 -8.99 -13.14 -4.82
N GLY A 184 -8.03 -14.07 -4.91
CA GLY A 184 -7.35 -14.67 -3.76
C GLY A 184 -6.37 -15.79 -4.13
N TRP A 185 -5.99 -16.56 -3.11
CA TRP A 185 -5.05 -17.69 -3.19
C TRP A 185 -5.73 -19.02 -2.84
N GLY A 186 -7.05 -19.07 -2.94
CA GLY A 186 -7.84 -20.22 -2.55
C GLY A 186 -7.71 -21.43 -3.48
N ASP A 187 -8.52 -22.42 -3.16
CA ASP A 187 -8.50 -23.73 -3.80
C ASP A 187 -9.11 -23.73 -5.22
N THR A 188 -8.38 -24.36 -6.14
CA THR A 188 -8.62 -24.36 -7.59
C THR A 188 -9.27 -25.65 -8.14
N ASP A 189 -9.40 -26.72 -7.34
CA ASP A 189 -9.99 -28.00 -7.79
C ASP A 189 -11.45 -28.15 -7.32
N PRO A 190 -12.46 -28.40 -8.18
CA PRO A 190 -13.88 -28.49 -7.79
C PRO A 190 -14.26 -29.52 -6.71
N ASP A 191 -13.45 -30.51 -6.36
CA ASP A 191 -13.77 -31.47 -5.30
C ASP A 191 -13.55 -30.87 -3.89
N PRO A 192 -14.51 -30.90 -2.95
CA PRO A 192 -14.30 -30.43 -1.58
C PRO A 192 -13.36 -31.32 -0.73
N ASN A 193 -12.97 -32.50 -1.24
CA ASN A 193 -12.01 -33.41 -0.60
C ASN A 193 -10.57 -33.25 -1.14
N ILE A 194 -10.40 -32.52 -2.24
CA ILE A 194 -9.10 -32.12 -2.78
C ILE A 194 -8.79 -30.73 -2.21
N ASN A 195 -7.50 -30.41 -2.05
CA ASN A 195 -7.03 -29.12 -1.56
C ASN A 195 -5.82 -28.69 -2.41
N THR A 196 -6.07 -27.88 -3.43
CA THR A 196 -5.11 -27.38 -4.42
C THR A 196 -5.11 -25.83 -4.39
N PRO A 197 -4.60 -25.22 -3.30
CA PRO A 197 -4.58 -23.76 -3.14
C PRO A 197 -3.56 -23.15 -4.08
N SER A 198 -3.89 -22.01 -4.68
CA SER A 198 -2.96 -21.34 -5.56
C SER A 198 -1.82 -20.66 -4.79
N ASN A 199 -0.59 -20.80 -5.27
CA ASN A 199 0.50 -19.95 -4.78
C ASN A 199 0.43 -18.54 -5.39
N VAL A 200 -0.02 -18.41 -6.63
CA VAL A 200 -0.17 -17.14 -7.35
C VAL A 200 -1.57 -16.56 -7.12
N LEU A 201 -1.70 -15.25 -6.96
CA LEU A 201 -2.99 -14.56 -6.90
C LEU A 201 -3.78 -14.83 -8.18
N LEU A 202 -5.01 -15.31 -8.05
CA LEU A 202 -5.93 -15.55 -9.16
C LEU A 202 -7.14 -14.61 -9.05
N GLY A 203 -7.74 -14.29 -10.19
CA GLY A 203 -8.96 -13.49 -10.28
C GLY A 203 -10.03 -14.16 -11.14
N ALA A 204 -11.28 -14.15 -10.67
CA ALA A 204 -12.46 -14.64 -11.36
C ALA A 204 -13.44 -13.49 -11.66
N THR A 205 -13.96 -13.45 -12.89
CA THR A 205 -14.95 -12.45 -13.31
C THR A 205 -16.35 -13.02 -13.16
N LEU A 206 -17.15 -12.45 -12.27
CA LEU A 206 -18.50 -12.90 -11.95
C LEU A 206 -19.54 -11.84 -12.29
N ASN A 207 -20.71 -12.27 -12.73
CA ASN A 207 -21.85 -11.43 -13.03
C ASN A 207 -22.71 -11.16 -11.78
N TYR A 208 -23.01 -9.90 -11.50
CA TYR A 208 -23.88 -9.49 -10.38
C TYR A 208 -25.30 -10.06 -10.52
N VAL A 209 -25.80 -10.68 -9.44
CA VAL A 209 -27.15 -11.21 -9.31
C VAL A 209 -27.91 -10.42 -8.26
N THR A 210 -29.13 -9.97 -8.55
CA THR A 210 -29.92 -9.20 -7.57
C THR A 210 -30.28 -10.04 -6.36
N ASN A 211 -30.38 -9.42 -5.18
CA ASN A 211 -30.85 -10.12 -3.98
C ASN A 211 -32.25 -10.74 -4.20
N GLN A 212 -33.10 -10.13 -5.03
CA GLN A 212 -34.42 -10.69 -5.35
C GLN A 212 -34.31 -11.98 -6.19
N ASP A 213 -33.44 -12.04 -7.19
CA ASP A 213 -33.25 -13.24 -8.02
C ASP A 213 -32.53 -14.34 -7.23
N CYS A 214 -31.48 -13.97 -6.50
CA CYS A 214 -30.73 -14.86 -5.61
C CYS A 214 -31.65 -15.55 -4.56
N ARG A 215 -32.63 -14.82 -4.00
CA ARG A 215 -33.67 -15.38 -3.10
C ARG A 215 -34.62 -16.40 -3.74
N ASN A 216 -34.69 -16.50 -5.06
CA ASN A 216 -35.58 -17.45 -5.75
C ASN A 216 -34.83 -18.70 -6.22
N VAL A 217 -33.54 -18.84 -5.88
CA VAL A 217 -32.73 -20.02 -6.18
C VAL A 217 -33.11 -21.17 -5.23
N GLU A 218 -33.52 -22.28 -5.81
CA GLU A 218 -33.80 -23.54 -5.12
C GLU A 218 -33.19 -24.72 -5.89
N GLY A 219 -32.68 -25.71 -5.18
CA GLY A 219 -31.98 -26.85 -5.76
C GLY A 219 -31.91 -28.07 -4.85
N VAL A 220 -31.16 -29.08 -5.25
CA VAL A 220 -30.87 -30.28 -4.45
C VAL A 220 -29.37 -30.49 -4.40
N VAL A 221 -28.81 -30.45 -3.19
CA VAL A 221 -27.40 -30.84 -2.93
C VAL A 221 -27.36 -32.31 -2.53
N GLN A 222 -26.22 -32.97 -2.74
CA GLN A 222 -25.97 -34.29 -2.16
C GLN A 222 -25.02 -34.14 -0.97
N ASP A 223 -25.51 -34.48 0.21
CA ASP A 223 -24.73 -34.62 1.43
C ASP A 223 -24.35 -36.11 1.59
N GLU A 224 -23.07 -36.42 1.85
CA GLU A 224 -22.60 -37.81 1.88
C GLU A 224 -23.11 -38.62 3.10
N GLU A 225 -23.45 -37.95 4.22
CA GLU A 225 -24.02 -38.60 5.41
C GLU A 225 -25.56 -38.63 5.37
N GLN A 226 -26.19 -37.61 4.78
CA GLN A 226 -27.63 -37.34 4.87
C GLN A 226 -28.40 -37.61 3.56
N GLY A 227 -27.72 -37.73 2.43
CA GLY A 227 -28.30 -37.95 1.12
C GLY A 227 -28.76 -36.66 0.40
N PRO A 228 -29.64 -36.76 -0.61
CA PRO A 228 -30.10 -35.59 -1.37
C PRO A 228 -30.99 -34.67 -0.52
N MET A 229 -30.55 -33.44 -0.30
CA MET A 229 -31.24 -32.42 0.49
C MET A 229 -31.73 -31.28 -0.42
N SER A 230 -33.02 -30.96 -0.37
CA SER A 230 -33.56 -29.76 -1.02
C SER A 230 -33.16 -28.51 -0.23
N VAL A 231 -32.58 -27.52 -0.92
CA VAL A 231 -32.09 -26.27 -0.34
C VAL A 231 -32.67 -25.08 -1.12
N SER A 232 -33.06 -24.03 -0.39
CA SER A 232 -33.58 -22.78 -0.95
C SER A 232 -32.83 -21.62 -0.32
N PHE A 233 -32.42 -20.65 -1.13
CA PHE A 233 -31.84 -19.39 -0.66
C PHE A 233 -32.88 -18.47 0.04
N ARG A 234 -34.15 -18.88 0.07
CA ARG A 234 -35.22 -18.21 0.83
C ARG A 234 -35.39 -18.88 2.21
N PRO A 235 -35.25 -18.16 3.34
CA PRO A 235 -35.10 -16.71 3.51
C PRO A 235 -33.66 -16.26 3.86
N MET A 236 -32.64 -16.98 3.42
CA MET A 236 -31.25 -16.80 3.88
C MET A 236 -30.60 -15.48 3.43
N ILE A 237 -30.87 -15.04 2.20
CA ILE A 237 -30.23 -13.84 1.62
C ILE A 237 -30.87 -12.55 2.19
N THR A 238 -30.12 -11.82 3.03
CA THR A 238 -30.55 -10.53 3.63
C THR A 238 -30.38 -9.35 2.66
N GLU A 239 -30.55 -8.11 3.12
CA GLU A 239 -30.13 -6.91 2.34
C GLU A 239 -28.65 -6.53 2.59
N ASN A 240 -28.04 -7.07 3.65
CA ASN A 240 -26.61 -6.85 3.97
C ASN A 240 -25.68 -7.75 3.12
N MET A 241 -26.26 -8.55 2.24
CA MET A 241 -25.59 -9.47 1.32
C MET A 241 -25.72 -8.99 -0.13
N MET A 242 -24.90 -9.55 -1.01
CA MET A 242 -25.03 -9.49 -2.47
C MET A 242 -24.62 -10.83 -3.08
N CYS A 243 -25.03 -11.13 -4.30
CA CYS A 243 -24.74 -12.40 -4.96
C CYS A 243 -24.03 -12.20 -6.31
N ALA A 244 -23.18 -13.14 -6.70
CA ALA A 244 -22.53 -13.17 -8.01
C ALA A 244 -22.32 -14.62 -8.51
N GLN A 245 -22.25 -14.82 -9.82
CA GLN A 245 -22.05 -16.11 -10.49
C GLN A 245 -21.40 -15.89 -11.87
N ASP A 246 -20.66 -16.85 -12.42
CA ASP A 246 -20.07 -16.74 -13.77
C ASP A 246 -21.13 -16.36 -14.85
N ARG A 247 -22.23 -17.12 -14.97
CA ARG A 247 -23.17 -16.97 -16.10
C ARG A 247 -24.61 -16.63 -15.69
N PRO A 248 -25.22 -15.56 -16.23
CA PRO A 248 -26.66 -15.28 -16.06
C PRO A 248 -27.56 -16.35 -16.69
N GLY A 249 -28.12 -17.25 -15.87
CA GLY A 249 -29.20 -18.17 -16.27
C GLY A 249 -28.75 -19.41 -17.06
N GLY A 250 -27.54 -19.90 -16.85
CA GLY A 250 -26.97 -21.01 -17.61
C GLY A 250 -27.60 -22.39 -17.35
N THR A 251 -28.54 -22.82 -18.19
CA THR A 251 -28.76 -24.27 -18.37
C THR A 251 -27.59 -24.87 -19.15
N VAL A 252 -26.84 -25.79 -18.54
CA VAL A 252 -25.65 -26.42 -19.16
C VAL A 252 -26.02 -27.10 -20.49
N SER A 253 -25.57 -26.54 -21.62
CA SER A 253 -25.94 -26.98 -22.96
C SER A 253 -24.74 -27.27 -23.88
N GLY A 254 -23.99 -28.32 -23.54
CA GLY A 254 -23.08 -29.01 -24.47
C GLY A 254 -21.66 -28.45 -24.58
N ASP A 255 -20.68 -29.30 -24.24
CA ASP A 255 -19.27 -29.33 -24.65
C ASP A 255 -18.35 -28.10 -24.48
N ASP A 256 -18.88 -26.91 -24.15
CA ASP A 256 -18.10 -25.66 -24.08
C ASP A 256 -17.36 -25.53 -22.73
N LYS A 257 -16.18 -26.16 -22.64
CA LYS A 257 -15.38 -26.32 -21.40
C LYS A 257 -14.61 -25.07 -20.94
N LEU A 258 -15.28 -23.92 -20.94
CA LEU A 258 -14.90 -22.79 -20.08
C LEU A 258 -15.46 -23.07 -18.68
N ALA A 259 -14.58 -23.51 -17.79
CA ALA A 259 -14.93 -23.98 -16.43
C ALA A 259 -15.53 -22.86 -15.57
N ASP A 260 -16.62 -23.18 -14.87
CA ASP A 260 -17.48 -22.20 -14.20
C ASP A 260 -16.77 -21.50 -13.02
N GLN A 261 -16.82 -20.16 -12.97
CA GLN A 261 -16.05 -19.33 -12.00
C GLN A 261 -16.85 -18.88 -10.77
N ASP A 262 -16.17 -18.71 -9.60
CA ASP A 262 -16.75 -18.39 -8.27
C ASP A 262 -15.62 -18.04 -7.18
N THR A 263 -15.74 -18.29 -5.84
CA THR A 263 -14.66 -18.04 -4.79
C THR A 263 -14.52 -19.00 -3.54
N CYS A 264 -13.39 -19.70 -3.23
CA CYS A 264 -13.33 -20.83 -2.23
C CYS A 264 -12.53 -20.65 -0.93
N GLN A 265 -12.23 -21.79 -0.29
CA GLN A 265 -11.35 -21.93 0.87
C GLN A 265 -10.00 -21.25 0.58
N GLY A 266 -9.66 -20.23 1.38
CA GLY A 266 -8.55 -19.31 1.16
C GLY A 266 -9.01 -17.94 0.65
N ASP A 267 -9.97 -17.87 -0.27
CA ASP A 267 -10.50 -16.61 -0.80
C ASP A 267 -11.48 -15.93 0.16
N SER A 268 -12.07 -16.67 1.10
CA SER A 268 -12.90 -16.17 2.21
C SER A 268 -12.34 -14.88 2.83
N GLY A 269 -13.14 -13.82 2.92
CA GLY A 269 -12.72 -12.49 3.37
C GLY A 269 -12.06 -11.61 2.29
N GLY A 270 -11.73 -12.15 1.11
CA GLY A 270 -11.17 -11.41 -0.02
C GLY A 270 -12.14 -10.36 -0.61
N PRO A 271 -11.62 -9.44 -1.45
CA PRO A 271 -12.42 -8.34 -1.99
C PRO A 271 -13.20 -8.73 -3.26
N MET A 272 -14.48 -8.35 -3.30
CA MET A 272 -15.28 -8.29 -4.52
C MET A 272 -15.27 -6.85 -5.05
N ILE A 273 -14.70 -6.67 -6.24
CA ILE A 273 -14.41 -5.39 -6.89
C ILE A 273 -15.36 -5.16 -8.07
N LEU A 274 -15.92 -3.96 -8.19
CA LEU A 274 -16.46 -3.42 -9.43
C LEU A 274 -15.32 -2.64 -10.12
N PRO A 275 -14.78 -3.12 -11.27
CA PRO A 275 -13.73 -2.41 -11.97
C PRO A 275 -14.23 -1.11 -12.63
N SER A 276 -13.34 -0.13 -12.77
CA SER A 276 -13.59 1.13 -13.45
C SER A 276 -13.64 0.98 -14.98
N GLU A 277 -14.49 1.78 -15.65
CA GLU A 277 -14.57 1.78 -17.12
C GLU A 277 -13.27 2.26 -17.79
N GLY A 278 -12.45 3.05 -17.07
CA GLY A 278 -11.13 3.50 -17.52
C GLY A 278 -10.00 2.49 -17.30
N GLY A 279 -10.22 1.45 -16.48
CA GLY A 279 -9.21 0.44 -16.12
C GLY A 279 -8.16 0.89 -15.10
N ALA A 280 -8.29 2.10 -14.54
CA ALA A 280 -7.46 2.60 -13.44
C ALA A 280 -7.90 1.97 -12.11
N TRP A 281 -6.97 1.38 -11.36
CA TRP A 281 -7.27 0.71 -10.10
C TRP A 281 -7.62 1.70 -8.97
N GLU A 282 -7.25 2.97 -9.11
CA GLU A 282 -7.62 4.06 -8.21
C GLU A 282 -9.15 4.24 -8.13
N GLU A 283 -9.82 3.93 -9.24
CA GLU A 283 -11.26 4.09 -9.46
C GLU A 283 -12.03 2.77 -9.29
N ASP A 284 -11.34 1.64 -9.09
CA ASP A 284 -11.95 0.32 -8.82
C ASP A 284 -12.60 0.33 -7.42
N LEU A 285 -13.87 -0.08 -7.33
CA LEU A 285 -14.66 -0.01 -6.09
C LEU A 285 -14.86 -1.39 -5.46
N GLN A 286 -14.43 -1.60 -4.22
CA GLN A 286 -14.81 -2.78 -3.45
C GLN A 286 -16.29 -2.69 -3.03
N VAL A 287 -17.12 -3.50 -3.66
CA VAL A 287 -18.56 -3.60 -3.43
C VAL A 287 -18.93 -4.70 -2.43
N GLY A 288 -18.07 -5.71 -2.27
CA GLY A 288 -18.33 -6.85 -1.39
C GLY A 288 -17.09 -7.47 -0.74
N VAL A 289 -17.35 -8.43 0.15
CA VAL A 289 -16.36 -9.29 0.81
C VAL A 289 -16.79 -10.75 0.65
N VAL A 290 -15.88 -11.65 0.25
CA VAL A 290 -16.15 -13.09 0.10
C VAL A 290 -16.64 -13.67 1.43
N SER A 291 -17.85 -14.27 1.45
CA SER A 291 -18.48 -14.73 2.69
C SER A 291 -18.83 -16.22 2.66
N TRP A 292 -19.82 -16.66 1.88
CA TRP A 292 -20.24 -18.07 1.84
C TRP A 292 -20.88 -18.47 0.51
N GLY A 293 -21.09 -19.78 0.31
CA GLY A 293 -21.72 -20.35 -0.89
C GLY A 293 -22.37 -21.70 -0.56
N ILE A 294 -22.81 -22.44 -1.59
CA ILE A 294 -23.28 -23.82 -1.43
C ILE A 294 -22.68 -24.69 -2.55
N GLY A 295 -21.51 -25.25 -2.24
CA GLY A 295 -20.69 -25.99 -3.19
C GLY A 295 -19.81 -25.04 -3.99
N CYS A 296 -18.51 -25.30 -4.01
CA CYS A 296 -17.56 -24.40 -4.64
C CYS A 296 -17.81 -24.43 -6.19
N ALA A 297 -18.21 -23.31 -6.81
CA ALA A 297 -18.62 -23.15 -8.23
C ALA A 297 -19.88 -23.91 -8.63
N SER A 298 -20.97 -23.68 -7.90
CA SER A 298 -22.27 -24.31 -8.15
C SER A 298 -22.99 -23.71 -9.37
N PRO A 299 -23.39 -24.51 -10.39
CA PRO A 299 -24.17 -24.03 -11.54
C PRO A 299 -25.66 -23.74 -11.19
N ILE A 300 -26.02 -23.79 -9.90
CA ILE A 300 -27.37 -23.52 -9.39
C ILE A 300 -27.33 -22.41 -8.34
N PHE A 301 -26.36 -22.44 -7.42
CA PHE A 301 -26.30 -21.53 -6.27
C PHE A 301 -25.21 -20.46 -6.44
N PRO A 302 -25.56 -19.17 -6.62
CA PRO A 302 -24.60 -18.07 -6.64
C PRO A 302 -23.74 -18.01 -5.37
N GLY A 303 -22.49 -17.56 -5.51
CA GLY A 303 -21.67 -17.16 -4.37
C GLY A 303 -22.29 -15.94 -3.66
N VAL A 304 -22.15 -15.89 -2.33
CA VAL A 304 -22.75 -14.86 -1.46
C VAL A 304 -21.66 -14.06 -0.75
N TYR A 305 -21.80 -12.74 -0.81
CA TYR A 305 -20.79 -11.77 -0.41
C TYR A 305 -21.41 -10.75 0.55
N SER A 306 -20.69 -10.32 1.58
CA SER A 306 -21.13 -9.24 2.48
C SER A 306 -21.09 -7.90 1.73
N ARG A 307 -22.23 -7.20 1.63
CA ARG A 307 -22.39 -5.97 0.82
C ARG A 307 -21.78 -4.76 1.54
N VAL A 308 -20.64 -4.26 1.05
CA VAL A 308 -19.84 -3.20 1.72
C VAL A 308 -20.68 -1.94 2.00
N SER A 309 -21.44 -1.47 1.02
CA SER A 309 -22.28 -0.27 1.16
C SER A 309 -23.43 -0.41 2.18
N SER A 310 -23.75 -1.62 2.66
CA SER A 310 -24.73 -1.81 3.75
C SER A 310 -24.16 -1.48 5.13
N GLN A 311 -22.85 -1.70 5.35
CA GLN A 311 -22.18 -1.48 6.65
C GLN A 311 -21.07 -0.42 6.57
N TYR A 312 -21.01 0.35 5.49
CA TYR A 312 -19.94 1.34 5.27
C TYR A 312 -19.79 2.34 6.41
N ASP A 313 -20.88 2.82 7.02
CA ASP A 313 -20.79 3.73 8.17
C ASP A 313 -20.13 3.06 9.40
N TRP A 314 -20.37 1.77 9.68
CA TRP A 314 -19.64 1.04 10.72
C TRP A 314 -18.15 0.87 10.36
N ILE A 315 -17.84 0.52 9.11
CA ILE A 315 -16.45 0.37 8.65
C ILE A 315 -15.70 1.69 8.85
N LYS A 316 -16.32 2.79 8.42
CA LYS A 316 -15.82 4.15 8.52
C LYS A 316 -15.63 4.62 9.96
N GLU A 317 -16.63 4.47 10.83
CA GLU A 317 -16.50 4.84 12.24
C GLU A 317 -15.36 4.05 12.91
N THR A 318 -15.28 2.74 12.66
CA THR A 318 -14.22 1.87 13.19
C THR A 318 -12.83 2.22 12.63
N VAL A 319 -12.71 2.58 11.36
CA VAL A 319 -11.45 3.06 10.75
C VAL A 319 -11.04 4.41 11.34
N CYS A 320 -11.97 5.34 11.51
CA CYS A 320 -11.71 6.65 12.11
C CYS A 320 -11.36 6.57 13.60
N GLU A 321 -11.83 5.56 14.33
CA GLU A 321 -11.49 5.35 15.75
C GLU A 321 -10.12 4.65 15.94
N HIS A 322 -9.76 3.70 15.05
CA HIS A 322 -8.62 2.81 15.30
C HIS A 322 -7.42 2.95 14.36
N SER A 323 -7.53 3.62 13.20
CA SER A 323 -6.36 3.86 12.33
C SER A 323 -5.51 5.01 12.86
N VAL A 324 -4.18 4.89 12.78
CA VAL A 324 -3.26 6.02 13.05
C VAL A 324 -3.09 6.94 11.83
N ALA A 325 -3.61 6.55 10.66
CA ALA A 325 -3.53 7.28 9.41
C ALA A 325 -4.75 6.99 8.51
N PRO A 326 -5.99 7.26 8.97
CA PRO A 326 -7.20 6.94 8.20
C PRO A 326 -7.23 7.75 6.88
N PRO A 327 -7.56 7.13 5.73
CA PRO A 327 -7.61 7.82 4.45
C PRO A 327 -8.64 8.97 4.40
N GLU A 328 -8.33 10.00 3.61
CA GLU A 328 -9.21 11.17 3.39
C GLU A 328 -10.62 10.76 2.89
N SER A 329 -10.72 9.65 2.15
CA SER A 329 -11.99 9.10 1.64
C SER A 329 -12.99 8.70 2.74
N PHE A 330 -12.53 8.39 3.95
CA PHE A 330 -13.41 8.13 5.10
C PHE A 330 -13.93 9.41 5.78
N GLY A 331 -13.35 10.58 5.47
CA GLY A 331 -13.85 11.88 5.94
C GLY A 331 -13.84 12.05 7.46
N CYS A 332 -12.87 11.44 8.15
CA CYS A 332 -12.80 11.39 9.62
C CYS A 332 -12.75 12.79 10.25
N LYS A 333 -13.60 13.02 11.27
CA LYS A 333 -13.76 14.34 11.90
C LYS A 333 -12.72 14.62 12.98
N GLY A 334 -11.52 15.02 12.56
CA GLY A 334 -10.55 15.71 13.43
C GLY A 334 -9.19 15.03 13.57
N GLY A 335 -8.36 15.10 12.53
CA GLY A 335 -6.93 14.72 12.58
C GLY A 335 -6.02 15.79 13.19
N ALA A 336 -6.47 16.51 14.23
CA ALA A 336 -5.69 17.45 15.02
C ALA A 336 -6.36 17.65 16.38
N GLY A 337 -5.65 17.35 17.48
CA GLY A 337 -6.23 17.18 18.82
C GLY A 337 -6.94 18.43 19.39
N GLY A 338 -8.17 18.26 19.87
CA GLY A 338 -9.07 19.34 20.29
C GLY A 338 -9.60 19.26 21.73
N THR A 339 -8.87 19.88 22.66
CA THR A 339 -9.34 20.36 23.99
C THR A 339 -9.82 19.35 25.06
N ASN A 340 -8.94 19.12 26.04
CA ASN A 340 -9.19 19.24 27.49
C ASN A 340 -10.48 18.67 28.11
N ASN A 341 -10.33 17.58 28.87
CA ASN A 341 -10.88 17.54 30.23
C ASN A 341 -9.91 16.82 31.18
N GLY A 342 -9.71 17.37 32.38
CA GLY A 342 -8.53 17.04 33.20
C GLY A 342 -8.77 16.03 34.33
N THR A 343 -8.22 14.84 34.18
CA THR A 343 -7.80 13.96 35.30
C THR A 343 -6.54 13.21 34.89
N SER A 344 -5.56 13.09 35.80
CA SER A 344 -4.26 12.49 35.52
C SER A 344 -4.34 10.97 35.32
N ALA A 345 -4.02 10.52 34.11
CA ALA A 345 -3.53 9.17 33.82
C ALA A 345 -2.07 9.28 33.33
N GLU A 346 -1.25 8.28 33.63
CA GLU A 346 0.20 8.34 33.38
C GLU A 346 0.53 8.14 31.90
N SER A 347 1.46 8.95 31.38
CA SER A 347 1.88 8.90 29.98
C SER A 347 2.75 7.67 29.70
N LEU A 348 2.25 6.76 28.86
CA LEU A 348 3.03 5.67 28.28
C LEU A 348 3.04 5.82 26.75
N GLU A 349 4.24 5.96 26.20
CA GLU A 349 4.59 5.97 24.77
C GLU A 349 3.91 7.06 23.93
N GLY A 350 4.70 8.05 23.50
CA GLY A 350 4.20 9.26 22.82
C GLY A 350 3.75 9.01 21.38
N GLU A 351 2.62 9.60 21.02
CA GLU A 351 2.12 9.65 19.65
C GLU A 351 3.17 10.30 18.72
N VAL A 352 3.57 9.57 17.69
CA VAL A 352 4.49 10.09 16.67
C VAL A 352 3.69 10.94 15.70
N GLU A 353 3.85 12.26 15.78
CA GLU A 353 3.28 13.20 14.80
C GLU A 353 3.76 12.83 13.39
N THR A 354 2.80 12.52 12.50
CA THR A 354 3.04 12.19 11.09
C THR A 354 2.56 13.29 10.17
N SER A 355 3.19 13.39 9.01
CA SER A 355 2.89 14.34 7.94
C SER A 355 2.93 13.62 6.60
N MET A 356 2.28 14.16 5.58
CA MET A 356 2.27 13.56 4.24
C MET A 356 3.15 14.35 3.27
N VAL A 357 3.91 13.64 2.44
CA VAL A 357 4.49 14.17 1.19
C VAL A 357 3.91 13.40 0.01
N THR A 358 3.71 14.07 -1.13
CA THR A 358 3.34 13.41 -2.38
C THR A 358 4.59 13.22 -3.23
N VAL A 359 4.90 11.97 -3.58
CA VAL A 359 5.85 11.60 -4.63
C VAL A 359 5.09 11.61 -5.96
N GLU A 360 5.39 12.54 -6.84
CA GLU A 360 4.91 12.56 -8.22
C GLU A 360 5.95 11.91 -9.12
N VAL A 361 5.50 11.03 -10.00
CA VAL A 361 6.34 10.25 -10.91
C VAL A 361 5.83 10.45 -12.32
N ARG A 362 6.70 10.89 -13.23
CA ARG A 362 6.44 10.92 -14.67
C ARG A 362 7.44 10.00 -15.38
N LEU A 363 6.90 9.08 -16.17
CA LEU A 363 7.62 8.06 -16.93
C LEU A 363 7.53 8.30 -18.44
N ASP A 364 8.20 7.44 -19.19
CA ASP A 364 8.13 7.34 -20.64
C ASP A 364 7.22 6.18 -21.08
N GLU A 365 7.39 5.69 -22.31
CA GLU A 365 6.59 4.62 -22.89
C GLU A 365 6.96 3.20 -22.37
N GLN A 366 7.93 3.05 -21.45
CA GLN A 366 8.33 1.78 -20.84
C GLN A 366 8.08 1.70 -19.31
N PRO A 367 6.91 2.12 -18.78
CA PRO A 367 6.71 2.30 -17.33
C PRO A 367 6.88 1.03 -16.47
N ASN A 368 6.89 -0.16 -17.09
CA ASN A 368 7.15 -1.44 -16.45
C ASN A 368 8.53 -1.56 -15.78
N GLU A 369 9.53 -0.78 -16.17
CA GLU A 369 10.89 -0.95 -15.64
C GLU A 369 11.21 -0.15 -14.39
N PHE A 370 10.45 0.92 -14.14
CA PHE A 370 10.72 1.85 -13.06
C PHE A 370 10.28 1.31 -11.69
N SER A 371 11.10 1.55 -10.68
CA SER A 371 10.81 1.26 -9.27
C SER A 371 11.49 2.28 -8.35
N TRP A 372 11.00 2.43 -7.12
CA TRP A 372 11.65 3.29 -6.14
C TRP A 372 11.40 2.86 -4.69
N ILE A 373 12.31 3.25 -3.79
CA ILE A 373 12.20 3.01 -2.34
C ILE A 373 12.53 4.29 -1.59
N ALA A 374 11.60 4.83 -0.81
CA ALA A 374 11.86 5.89 0.15
C ALA A 374 12.18 5.32 1.54
N SER A 375 13.30 5.76 2.11
CA SER A 375 13.81 5.31 3.41
C SER A 375 14.23 6.52 4.25
N THR A 376 14.14 6.42 5.58
CA THR A 376 14.73 7.41 6.49
C THR A 376 16.24 7.49 6.29
N LEU A 377 16.80 8.69 6.33
CA LEU A 377 18.24 8.90 6.36
C LEU A 377 18.70 9.53 7.70
N ASN A 378 19.95 9.28 8.07
CA ASN A 378 20.59 9.80 9.28
C ASN A 378 20.52 11.33 9.34
N GLY A 379 19.93 11.85 10.44
CA GLY A 379 19.90 13.29 10.70
C GLY A 379 18.92 13.74 11.79
N GLY A 380 17.94 12.91 12.15
CA GLY A 380 16.93 13.23 13.18
C GLY A 380 17.21 12.69 14.59
N GLY A 381 18.17 11.77 14.76
CA GLY A 381 18.34 10.98 15.99
C GLY A 381 17.46 9.72 16.07
N TYR A 382 17.03 9.21 14.92
CA TYR A 382 16.20 8.01 14.77
C TYR A 382 16.91 6.95 13.93
N SER A 383 16.35 5.74 13.84
CA SER A 383 16.85 4.64 13.01
C SER A 383 17.13 5.08 11.57
N ASN A 384 18.36 4.86 11.11
CA ASN A 384 18.70 4.98 9.69
C ASN A 384 18.04 3.84 8.88
N ASN A 385 17.89 4.01 7.57
CA ASN A 385 17.47 2.94 6.64
C ASN A 385 16.11 2.26 6.95
N GLN A 386 15.24 2.83 7.78
CA GLN A 386 13.85 2.38 7.91
C GLN A 386 13.09 2.74 6.62
N VAL A 387 12.53 1.74 5.91
CA VAL A 387 11.62 1.98 4.78
C VAL A 387 10.41 2.77 5.27
N VAL A 388 10.00 3.79 4.53
CA VAL A 388 8.71 4.46 4.70
C VAL A 388 7.83 4.37 3.46
N ALA A 389 8.41 4.06 2.30
CA ALA A 389 7.65 3.72 1.11
C ALA A 389 8.45 2.90 0.08
N SER A 390 7.77 2.16 -0.79
CA SER A 390 8.38 1.50 -1.95
C SER A 390 7.36 1.15 -3.03
N LEU A 391 7.72 1.28 -4.30
CA LEU A 391 7.00 0.74 -5.43
C LEU A 391 7.90 -0.16 -6.30
N PRO A 392 7.47 -1.41 -6.61
CA PRO A 392 8.25 -2.37 -7.38
C PRO A 392 8.18 -2.10 -8.89
N SER A 393 9.08 -2.74 -9.65
CA SER A 393 9.02 -2.75 -11.11
C SER A 393 7.76 -3.48 -11.59
N GLY A 394 7.17 -3.04 -12.69
CA GLY A 394 5.92 -3.58 -13.23
C GLY A 394 4.66 -2.87 -12.71
N PHE A 395 4.73 -2.19 -11.57
CA PHE A 395 3.58 -1.50 -10.96
C PHE A 395 2.88 -0.51 -11.89
N TYR A 396 3.65 0.27 -12.66
CA TYR A 396 3.11 1.26 -13.60
C TYR A 396 2.75 0.65 -14.97
N GLY A 397 2.80 -0.68 -15.13
CA GLY A 397 2.49 -1.37 -16.37
C GLY A 397 1.04 -1.21 -16.82
N GLY A 398 0.82 -1.12 -18.13
CA GLY A 398 -0.52 -1.11 -18.75
C GLY A 398 -1.30 0.21 -18.68
N HIS A 399 -0.80 1.24 -17.98
CA HIS A 399 -1.45 2.55 -17.91
C HIS A 399 -1.26 3.36 -19.21
N SER A 400 -2.29 4.12 -19.59
CA SER A 400 -2.27 5.04 -20.74
C SER A 400 -1.83 6.47 -20.41
N ASN A 401 -1.74 6.78 -19.11
CA ASN A 401 -1.14 7.98 -18.56
C ASN A 401 0.18 7.60 -17.86
N TYR A 402 1.25 8.32 -18.15
CA TYR A 402 2.57 8.08 -17.56
C TYR A 402 2.89 8.99 -16.36
N THR A 403 1.91 9.72 -15.81
CA THR A 403 2.09 10.57 -14.62
C THR A 403 1.25 10.08 -13.44
N PHE A 404 1.90 9.78 -12.31
CA PHE A 404 1.35 9.14 -11.12
C PHE A 404 1.67 9.96 -9.85
N GLN A 405 0.88 9.82 -8.79
CA GLN A 405 1.07 10.53 -7.52
C GLN A 405 0.82 9.62 -6.31
N HIS A 406 1.80 9.54 -5.40
CA HIS A 406 1.78 8.63 -4.24
C HIS A 406 1.97 9.43 -2.94
N LYS A 407 0.95 9.45 -2.08
CA LYS A 407 1.04 10.09 -0.76
C LYS A 407 1.72 9.14 0.23
N ILE A 408 2.86 9.54 0.79
CA ILE A 408 3.63 8.72 1.73
C ILE A 408 3.75 9.38 3.11
N PRO A 409 3.61 8.62 4.22
CA PRO A 409 3.70 9.13 5.57
C PRO A 409 5.16 9.34 5.99
N VAL A 410 5.49 10.54 6.46
CA VAL A 410 6.82 10.93 6.94
C VAL A 410 6.74 11.68 8.27
N ARG A 411 7.73 11.48 9.13
CA ARG A 411 7.90 12.27 10.36
C ARG A 411 8.33 13.70 9.97
N PRO A 412 7.83 14.75 10.63
CA PRO A 412 8.22 16.12 10.35
C PRO A 412 9.70 16.35 10.73
N ASN A 413 10.37 17.26 10.02
CA ASN A 413 11.76 17.68 10.28
C ASN A 413 12.81 16.54 10.20
N GLN A 414 12.56 15.52 9.38
CA GLN A 414 13.47 14.39 9.13
C GLN A 414 13.93 14.34 7.65
N PHE A 415 15.13 13.79 7.42
CA PHE A 415 15.63 13.46 6.09
C PHE A 415 15.20 12.06 5.66
N TYR A 416 14.94 11.95 4.36
CA TYR A 416 14.62 10.72 3.66
C TYR A 416 15.48 10.63 2.40
N ARG A 417 15.85 9.43 2.00
CA ARG A 417 16.41 9.10 0.69
C ARG A 417 15.36 8.35 -0.10
N ILE A 418 15.01 8.85 -1.27
CA ILE A 418 14.30 8.08 -2.31
C ILE A 418 15.35 7.53 -3.29
N SER A 419 15.46 6.19 -3.30
CA SER A 419 16.31 5.43 -4.20
C SER A 419 15.48 5.05 -5.43
N LEU A 420 15.72 5.74 -6.54
CA LEU A 420 15.13 5.48 -7.85
C LEU A 420 15.88 4.33 -8.54
N ARG A 421 15.17 3.47 -9.28
CA ARG A 421 15.76 2.36 -10.04
C ARG A 421 15.07 2.17 -11.38
N ASP A 422 15.89 1.86 -12.36
CA ASP A 422 15.57 1.59 -13.76
C ASP A 422 16.17 0.20 -14.09
N LYS A 423 15.40 -0.65 -14.79
CA LYS A 423 15.75 -2.06 -15.03
C LYS A 423 16.65 -2.23 -16.26
N PHE A 424 16.46 -1.43 -17.31
CA PHE A 424 17.26 -1.53 -18.54
C PHE A 424 18.30 -0.40 -18.65
N GLY A 425 18.11 0.70 -17.94
CA GLY A 425 19.12 1.76 -17.76
C GLY A 425 19.21 2.73 -18.94
N ASP A 426 18.13 2.88 -19.72
CA ASP A 426 17.99 3.87 -20.79
C ASP A 426 17.19 5.12 -20.38
N GLY A 427 16.63 5.14 -19.16
CA GLY A 427 16.21 6.35 -18.46
C GLY A 427 14.72 6.70 -18.57
N LEU A 428 14.23 7.37 -17.52
CA LEU A 428 12.81 7.69 -17.31
C LEU A 428 12.19 8.67 -18.31
N LYS A 429 13.01 9.40 -19.07
CA LYS A 429 12.65 10.48 -20.04
C LYS A 429 11.51 11.40 -19.52
N GLY A 430 11.52 11.66 -18.21
CA GLY A 430 10.39 12.14 -17.42
C GLY A 430 10.86 12.88 -16.16
N TYR A 431 10.32 12.59 -14.98
CA TYR A 431 10.84 13.08 -13.70
C TYR A 431 10.30 12.33 -12.47
N VAL A 432 10.97 12.47 -11.33
CA VAL A 432 10.39 12.24 -10.00
C VAL A 432 10.46 13.52 -9.19
N ALA A 433 9.37 13.89 -8.54
CA ALA A 433 9.26 15.08 -7.72
C ALA A 433 8.64 14.74 -6.37
N VAL A 434 9.06 15.42 -5.29
CA VAL A 434 8.44 15.25 -3.96
C VAL A 434 7.94 16.59 -3.47
N TYR A 435 6.69 16.63 -3.01
CA TYR A 435 6.00 17.84 -2.52
C TYR A 435 5.52 17.65 -1.08
N ARG A 436 5.61 18.69 -0.24
CA ARG A 436 4.93 18.73 1.07
C ARG A 436 3.41 18.78 0.87
N GLY A 437 2.67 17.83 1.43
CA GLY A 437 1.23 17.74 1.24
C GLY A 437 0.86 17.49 -0.22
N SER A 438 0.24 18.47 -0.87
CA SER A 438 -0.33 18.36 -2.23
C SER A 438 0.51 19.10 -3.29
N VAL A 439 0.47 18.60 -4.52
CA VAL A 439 1.15 19.13 -5.72
C VAL A 439 0.68 20.54 -6.14
N THR A 440 -0.46 21.01 -5.60
CA THR A 440 -1.17 22.25 -6.02
C THR A 440 -0.38 23.57 -6.03
N THR A 441 0.81 23.65 -5.44
CA THR A 441 1.67 24.85 -5.51
C THR A 441 3.16 24.51 -5.58
N THR A 442 3.92 25.24 -6.40
CA THR A 442 5.38 25.06 -6.54
C THR A 442 6.16 25.29 -5.24
N GLY A 443 5.62 26.09 -4.30
CA GLY A 443 6.21 26.28 -2.97
C GLY A 443 6.23 25.03 -2.09
N ASN A 444 5.51 23.97 -2.47
CA ASN A 444 5.53 22.68 -1.77
C ASN A 444 6.67 21.75 -2.23
N LEU A 445 7.28 22.00 -3.40
CA LEU A 445 8.32 21.14 -3.99
C LEU A 445 9.59 21.13 -3.12
N ILE A 446 10.06 19.93 -2.75
CA ILE A 446 11.23 19.71 -1.87
C ILE A 446 12.35 18.86 -2.49
N MET A 447 12.05 18.10 -3.54
CA MET A 447 13.01 17.36 -4.34
C MET A 447 12.49 17.29 -5.77
N TYR A 448 13.40 17.36 -6.74
CA TYR A 448 13.08 17.23 -8.16
C TYR A 448 14.23 16.55 -8.91
N GLU A 449 13.88 15.51 -9.66
CA GLU A 449 14.81 14.65 -10.38
C GLU A 449 14.29 14.37 -11.80
N PRO A 450 14.70 15.15 -12.81
CA PRO A 450 14.30 14.91 -14.20
C PRO A 450 15.15 13.83 -14.88
N SER A 451 16.34 13.54 -14.34
CA SER A 451 17.44 13.00 -15.13
C SER A 451 17.97 11.71 -14.53
N PHE A 452 17.26 10.64 -14.84
CA PHE A 452 17.91 9.37 -15.16
C PHE A 452 18.45 9.38 -16.61
N TYR A 453 18.94 10.53 -17.08
CA TYR A 453 19.43 10.75 -18.43
C TYR A 453 20.60 11.74 -18.41
N ASP A 454 21.76 11.23 -18.80
CA ASP A 454 23.01 11.94 -19.08
C ASP A 454 23.84 11.03 -20.01
N GLN A 455 24.71 11.60 -20.84
CA GLN A 455 25.61 10.80 -21.68
C GLN A 455 26.66 10.06 -20.81
N ASP A 456 27.00 10.62 -19.64
CA ASP A 456 27.77 9.98 -18.57
C ASP A 456 26.91 9.07 -17.63
N SER A 457 25.68 8.71 -18.02
CA SER A 457 24.81 7.78 -17.26
C SER A 457 24.32 6.53 -17.97
N GLY A 458 24.80 6.25 -19.20
CA GLY A 458 24.39 5.04 -19.91
C GLY A 458 24.65 3.77 -19.10
N GLY A 459 23.59 3.05 -18.72
CA GLY A 459 23.67 1.84 -17.90
C GLY A 459 23.77 2.05 -16.39
N LYS A 460 23.48 3.24 -15.85
CA LYS A 460 23.10 3.35 -14.42
C LYS A 460 21.79 2.57 -14.21
N MET A 461 21.62 1.95 -13.03
CA MET A 461 20.39 1.22 -12.64
C MET A 461 19.81 1.68 -11.30
N ARG A 462 20.46 2.65 -10.64
CA ARG A 462 20.05 3.26 -9.38
C ARG A 462 20.49 4.71 -9.31
N LEU A 463 19.66 5.56 -8.71
CA LEU A 463 19.99 6.94 -8.35
C LEU A 463 19.38 7.25 -6.97
N ASP A 464 20.19 7.74 -6.04
CA ASP A 464 19.74 8.07 -4.69
C ASP A 464 19.66 9.59 -4.51
N HIS A 465 18.47 10.11 -4.19
CA HIS A 465 18.21 11.53 -3.96
C HIS A 465 17.49 11.70 -2.60
N ALA A 466 17.87 12.70 -1.81
CA ALA A 466 17.31 12.97 -0.50
C ALA A 466 16.31 14.13 -0.51
N PHE A 467 15.33 14.07 0.39
CA PHE A 467 14.40 15.16 0.67
C PHE A 467 14.24 15.40 2.17
N TYR A 468 13.93 16.63 2.54
CA TYR A 468 13.70 17.05 3.93
C TYR A 468 12.22 17.38 4.15
N SER A 469 11.54 16.63 5.03
CA SER A 469 10.10 16.80 5.27
C SER A 469 9.78 18.16 5.94
N GLY A 470 10.68 18.62 6.83
CA GLY A 470 10.50 19.85 7.60
C GLY A 470 10.63 21.14 6.78
N THR A 471 10.24 22.26 7.39
CA THR A 471 10.36 23.61 6.83
C THR A 471 11.48 24.43 7.48
N ALA A 472 11.97 24.03 8.65
CA ALA A 472 13.02 24.70 9.41
C ALA A 472 14.17 23.70 9.73
N PRO A 473 15.11 23.48 8.80
CA PRO A 473 16.24 22.59 9.03
C PRO A 473 17.17 23.15 10.12
N ARG A 474 17.70 22.26 10.99
CA ARG A 474 18.66 22.65 12.05
C ARG A 474 20.03 23.05 11.50
N ALA A 475 20.42 22.51 10.36
CA ALA A 475 21.62 22.83 9.63
C ALA A 475 21.27 22.96 8.13
N PHE A 476 21.82 23.98 7.48
CA PHE A 476 21.60 24.26 6.07
C PHE A 476 22.81 25.02 5.50
N LEU A 477 23.03 24.91 4.19
CA LEU A 477 23.91 25.83 3.47
C LEU A 477 23.08 26.93 2.81
N SER A 478 23.67 28.11 2.65
CA SER A 478 23.14 29.13 1.72
C SER A 478 24.00 29.17 0.46
N LEU A 479 23.42 28.82 -0.68
CA LEU A 479 24.03 29.01 -1.99
C LEU A 479 23.54 30.35 -2.56
N ALA A 480 24.44 31.33 -2.66
CA ALA A 480 24.20 32.60 -3.33
C ALA A 480 24.85 32.56 -4.72
N ILE A 481 24.03 32.58 -5.77
CA ILE A 481 24.48 32.57 -7.18
C ILE A 481 24.02 33.82 -7.91
N ASN A 482 24.88 34.34 -8.79
CA ASN A 482 24.59 35.35 -9.81
C ASN A 482 24.80 34.70 -11.18
N PHE A 483 23.71 34.51 -11.92
CA PHE A 483 23.63 33.47 -12.96
C PHE A 483 22.60 33.83 -14.05
N ASP A 484 22.66 33.09 -15.17
CA ASP A 484 21.66 33.11 -16.25
C ASP A 484 20.97 31.75 -16.46
N LYS A 485 20.14 31.67 -17.50
CA LYS A 485 19.16 30.60 -17.74
C LYS A 485 19.73 29.18 -17.92
N ASP A 486 21.00 29.05 -18.32
CA ASP A 486 21.60 27.77 -18.74
C ASP A 486 22.46 27.11 -17.63
N THR A 487 22.68 27.86 -16.54
CA THR A 487 23.34 27.38 -15.32
C THR A 487 22.54 26.25 -14.64
N TRP A 488 23.25 25.22 -14.20
CA TRP A 488 22.73 24.11 -13.40
C TRP A 488 23.67 23.78 -12.23
N TRP A 489 23.16 23.14 -11.17
CA TRP A 489 24.00 22.67 -10.07
C TRP A 489 23.44 21.46 -9.34
N LYS A 490 24.31 20.76 -8.61
CA LYS A 490 24.00 19.61 -7.78
C LYS A 490 24.87 19.64 -6.52
N LEU A 491 24.26 19.36 -5.37
CA LEU A 491 24.93 19.19 -4.08
C LEU A 491 24.73 17.74 -3.61
N GLU A 492 25.82 17.03 -3.33
CA GLU A 492 25.84 15.61 -2.99
C GLU A 492 26.53 15.41 -1.65
N ASN A 493 26.03 14.50 -0.80
CA ASN A 493 26.81 14.04 0.34
C ASN A 493 27.81 12.97 -0.10
N VAL A 494 29.08 13.14 0.27
CA VAL A 494 30.18 12.28 -0.18
C VAL A 494 30.22 10.95 0.59
N GLU A 495 29.74 10.90 1.83
CA GLU A 495 29.80 9.70 2.67
C GLU A 495 28.65 8.71 2.41
N GLU A 496 27.44 9.19 2.12
CA GLU A 496 26.24 8.38 1.81
C GLU A 496 25.93 8.30 0.30
N SER A 497 26.78 8.88 -0.57
CA SER A 497 26.67 8.89 -2.05
C SER A 497 25.28 9.29 -2.59
N VAL A 498 24.67 10.31 -1.97
CA VAL A 498 23.28 10.72 -2.19
C VAL A 498 23.19 12.19 -2.59
N ILE A 499 22.37 12.51 -3.60
CA ILE A 499 22.05 13.89 -4.00
C ILE A 499 21.19 14.51 -2.91
N ILE A 500 21.52 15.70 -2.39
CA ILE A 500 20.75 16.36 -1.32
C ILE A 500 19.98 17.60 -1.80
N ALA A 501 20.39 18.19 -2.92
CA ALA A 501 19.61 19.15 -3.70
C ALA A 501 20.24 19.31 -5.09
N GLN A 502 19.43 19.66 -6.08
CA GLN A 502 19.92 20.04 -7.41
C GLN A 502 18.98 21.00 -8.13
N ARG A 503 19.51 21.64 -9.17
CA ARG A 503 18.81 22.49 -10.14
C ARG A 503 19.30 22.07 -11.52
N PRO A 504 18.51 21.30 -12.28
CA PRO A 504 18.93 20.72 -13.56
C PRO A 504 19.01 21.78 -14.67
N PRO A 505 19.65 21.47 -15.82
CA PRO A 505 19.64 22.34 -17.00
C PRO A 505 18.22 22.78 -17.38
N GLY A 506 18.05 24.07 -17.71
CA GLY A 506 16.77 24.66 -18.07
C GLY A 506 15.78 24.89 -16.92
N TRP A 507 16.16 24.62 -15.66
CA TRP A 507 15.33 24.94 -14.49
C TRP A 507 15.02 26.45 -14.39
N TYR A 508 16.01 27.30 -14.69
CA TYR A 508 15.92 28.75 -14.57
C TYR A 508 15.46 29.42 -15.89
N ASN A 509 14.21 29.14 -16.31
CA ASN A 509 13.68 29.60 -17.59
C ASN A 509 13.47 31.13 -17.73
N GLU A 510 13.14 31.55 -18.97
CA GLU A 510 13.15 32.90 -19.59
C GLU A 510 12.63 34.13 -18.80
N ARG A 511 12.06 33.99 -17.59
CA ARG A 511 11.67 35.15 -16.75
C ARG A 511 12.84 35.84 -16.04
N PHE A 512 14.06 35.37 -16.31
CA PHE A 512 15.22 35.49 -15.45
C PHE A 512 16.50 35.79 -16.25
N GLU A 513 16.43 36.75 -17.18
CA GLU A 513 17.52 37.10 -18.12
C GLU A 513 18.85 37.48 -17.43
N LEU A 514 18.80 38.00 -16.19
CA LEU A 514 19.94 38.10 -15.26
C LEU A 514 19.38 37.91 -13.84
N MET A 515 19.89 36.97 -13.06
CA MET A 515 19.37 36.70 -11.72
C MET A 515 20.44 36.57 -10.64
N SER A 516 20.06 37.00 -9.44
CA SER A 516 20.71 36.65 -8.18
C SER A 516 19.70 35.89 -7.33
N VAL A 517 20.06 34.69 -6.83
CA VAL A 517 19.22 33.94 -5.89
C VAL A 517 20.06 33.41 -4.73
N VAL A 518 19.44 33.37 -3.55
CA VAL A 518 20.00 32.74 -2.35
C VAL A 518 19.12 31.55 -1.99
N GLU A 519 19.59 30.34 -2.30
CA GLU A 519 18.89 29.09 -1.99
C GLU A 519 19.37 28.53 -0.65
N LYS A 520 18.43 28.19 0.24
CA LYS A 520 18.73 27.53 1.53
C LYS A 520 18.54 26.04 1.40
N ILE A 521 19.64 25.29 1.47
CA ILE A 521 19.70 23.85 1.20
C ILE A 521 19.84 23.11 2.54
N PRO A 522 18.83 22.32 2.98
CA PRO A 522 18.95 21.48 4.16
C PRO A 522 20.13 20.49 4.05
N ILE A 523 20.92 20.35 5.11
CA ILE A 523 21.98 19.32 5.20
C ILE A 523 21.75 18.38 6.39
N PHE A 524 22.41 17.22 6.36
CA PHE A 524 22.25 16.17 7.36
C PHE A 524 22.69 16.62 8.77
N GLY A 525 22.28 15.84 9.78
CA GLY A 525 21.92 16.35 11.11
C GLY A 525 23.02 16.86 12.07
N PRO A 526 22.91 16.56 13.38
CA PRO A 526 23.61 17.33 14.42
C PRO A 526 25.14 17.22 14.42
N ASP A 527 25.72 16.24 13.73
CA ASP A 527 27.17 16.02 13.68
C ASP A 527 27.94 17.01 12.78
N HIS A 528 27.27 17.99 12.15
CA HIS A 528 27.93 19.10 11.45
C HIS A 528 28.94 19.86 12.33
N LEU A 529 28.70 19.95 13.65
CA LEU A 529 29.64 20.53 14.61
C LEU A 529 30.94 19.71 14.81
N SER A 530 31.05 18.53 14.20
CA SER A 530 32.27 17.70 14.24
C SER A 530 33.21 17.93 13.04
N GLY A 531 32.75 18.63 11.99
CA GLY A 531 33.56 18.91 10.79
C GLY A 531 33.94 17.67 9.96
N LYS A 532 33.17 16.58 10.06
CA LYS A 532 33.48 15.27 9.43
C LYS A 532 32.69 14.94 8.17
N THR A 533 31.59 15.64 7.91
CA THR A 533 30.67 15.36 6.81
C THR A 533 31.01 16.28 5.64
N SER A 534 31.18 15.69 4.46
CA SER A 534 31.67 16.38 3.27
C SER A 534 30.58 16.44 2.22
N TYR A 535 30.42 17.62 1.60
CA TYR A 535 29.47 17.82 0.51
C TYR A 535 30.23 18.19 -0.76
N ARG A 536 29.94 17.48 -1.85
CA ARG A 536 30.41 17.85 -3.18
C ARG A 536 29.40 18.82 -3.76
N PHE A 537 29.83 20.06 -3.98
CA PHE A 537 29.09 21.02 -4.79
C PHE A 537 29.64 20.96 -6.21
N THR A 538 28.77 20.72 -7.18
CA THR A 538 29.09 20.72 -8.60
C THR A 538 28.15 21.71 -9.28
N ILE A 539 28.70 22.67 -10.01
CA ILE A 539 27.96 23.69 -10.76
C ILE A 539 28.46 23.67 -12.20
N GLY A 540 27.56 23.81 -13.15
CA GLY A 540 27.87 23.79 -14.57
C GLY A 540 27.06 24.83 -15.32
N ASP A 541 27.50 25.09 -16.53
CA ASP A 541 26.81 25.86 -17.54
C ASP A 541 26.86 25.04 -18.83
N SER A 542 25.70 24.83 -19.47
CA SER A 542 25.62 23.97 -20.65
C SER A 542 24.33 24.20 -21.43
N TYR A 543 24.46 24.72 -22.66
CA TYR A 543 23.39 24.89 -23.64
C TYR A 543 23.78 24.24 -24.98
N PRO A 544 22.83 23.77 -25.80
CA PRO A 544 23.13 23.28 -27.15
C PRO A 544 23.81 24.36 -28.02
N CYS A 545 24.99 24.06 -28.57
CA CYS A 545 25.80 25.04 -29.29
C CYS A 545 25.03 25.70 -30.44
N LYS A 546 25.09 27.04 -30.52
CA LYS A 546 24.37 27.87 -31.53
C LYS A 546 24.67 27.44 -32.99
N GLU A 547 25.84 26.86 -33.27
CA GLU A 547 26.22 26.35 -34.60
C GLU A 547 26.03 24.83 -34.77
N ASN A 548 26.07 24.04 -33.69
CA ASN A 548 25.74 22.61 -33.71
C ASN A 548 24.90 22.20 -32.48
N PRO A 549 23.56 22.14 -32.59
CA PRO A 549 22.69 21.74 -31.49
C PRO A 549 22.83 20.28 -30.99
N SER A 550 23.77 19.50 -31.53
CA SER A 550 24.17 18.17 -31.00
C SER A 550 25.43 18.19 -30.14
N GLU A 551 26.07 19.35 -29.98
CA GLU A 551 27.19 19.60 -29.07
C GLU A 551 26.75 20.51 -27.91
N THR A 552 27.39 20.35 -26.75
CA THR A 552 27.18 21.21 -25.57
C THR A 552 28.25 22.29 -25.50
N CYS A 553 27.82 23.55 -25.36
CA CYS A 553 28.67 24.72 -25.14
C CYS A 553 28.31 25.37 -23.80
N GLY A 554 29.26 26.10 -23.21
CA GLY A 554 29.00 27.05 -22.14
C GLY A 554 29.56 28.44 -22.49
N ASP A 555 28.85 29.49 -22.11
CA ASP A 555 29.29 30.89 -22.13
C ASP A 555 29.92 31.28 -20.75
N GLY A 556 29.72 30.43 -19.73
CA GLY A 556 30.01 30.67 -18.32
C GLY A 556 28.76 31.16 -17.57
N ILE A 557 28.71 30.95 -16.24
CA ILE A 557 27.52 31.12 -15.36
C ILE A 557 26.62 32.35 -15.64
N CYS A 558 27.15 33.47 -16.15
CA CYS A 558 26.33 34.64 -16.46
C CYS A 558 26.93 35.56 -17.56
N CYS A 559 26.07 35.93 -18.51
CA CYS A 559 26.24 36.96 -19.57
C CYS A 559 27.13 36.55 -20.76
N ASP A 560 26.93 37.22 -21.91
CA ASP A 560 27.78 37.21 -23.13
C ASP A 560 29.31 37.45 -22.87
N TYR A 561 29.71 37.76 -21.64
CA TYR A 561 31.08 38.14 -21.24
C TYR A 561 31.56 37.57 -19.89
N GLY A 562 30.83 36.65 -19.25
CA GLY A 562 31.33 35.85 -18.12
C GLY A 562 31.65 36.60 -16.82
N GLU A 563 30.66 37.26 -16.20
CA GLU A 563 30.76 37.81 -14.83
C GLU A 563 29.88 37.05 -13.80
N GLY A 564 29.41 35.86 -14.15
CA GLY A 564 28.70 34.97 -13.23
C GLY A 564 29.52 34.55 -12.01
N SER A 565 28.86 34.24 -10.90
CA SER A 565 29.54 33.90 -9.65
C SER A 565 28.68 33.08 -8.70
N TYR A 566 29.33 32.24 -7.89
CA TYR A 566 28.69 31.55 -6.77
C TYR A 566 29.46 31.76 -5.47
N ASN A 567 28.73 31.77 -4.35
CA ASN A 567 29.27 31.74 -2.99
C ASN A 567 28.43 30.76 -2.16
N LEU A 568 29.08 29.75 -1.58
CA LEU A 568 28.43 28.73 -0.75
C LEU A 568 28.82 28.95 0.72
N TYR A 569 27.83 29.20 1.58
CA TYR A 569 28.01 29.55 2.99
C TYR A 569 27.51 28.45 3.93
N ASP A 570 28.18 28.31 5.07
CA ASP A 570 27.69 27.52 6.22
C ASP A 570 26.63 28.33 7.00
N GLY A 571 25.41 27.80 7.10
CA GLY A 571 24.27 28.50 7.67
C GLY A 571 23.79 29.67 6.80
N ASP A 572 23.48 30.80 7.45
CA ASP A 572 22.96 32.00 6.79
C ASP A 572 24.08 32.88 6.21
N VAL A 573 23.85 33.45 5.02
CA VAL A 573 24.79 34.37 4.35
C VAL A 573 25.27 35.49 5.28
N SER A 574 24.40 36.00 6.16
CA SER A 574 24.75 37.07 7.12
C SER A 574 25.83 36.68 8.15
N ASN A 575 26.09 35.38 8.35
CA ASN A 575 27.18 34.89 9.20
C ASN A 575 28.56 34.97 8.53
N ASN A 576 28.63 35.16 7.20
CA ASN A 576 29.86 35.24 6.39
C ASN A 576 30.83 34.04 6.52
N ILE A 577 30.35 32.85 6.91
CA ILE A 577 31.17 31.62 6.91
C ILE A 577 31.18 31.06 5.48
N LEU A 578 32.05 31.61 4.64
CA LEU A 578 32.24 31.17 3.25
C LEU A 578 32.98 29.82 3.22
N LEU A 579 32.41 28.83 2.54
CA LEU A 579 32.99 27.50 2.35
C LEU A 579 33.67 27.35 0.98
N ALA A 580 33.06 27.91 -0.07
CA ALA A 580 33.58 27.93 -1.44
C ALA A 580 33.00 29.11 -2.24
N SER A 581 33.74 29.56 -3.26
CA SER A 581 33.30 30.60 -4.19
C SER A 581 33.99 30.43 -5.54
N GLY A 582 33.25 30.60 -6.64
CA GLY A 582 33.75 30.49 -8.01
C GLY A 582 32.98 31.38 -8.98
N GLY A 583 33.21 31.20 -10.28
CA GLY A 583 32.65 32.10 -11.31
C GLY A 583 33.42 32.22 -12.63
N LYS A 584 34.43 31.38 -12.90
CA LYS A 584 35.25 31.46 -14.13
C LYS A 584 35.64 30.07 -14.64
N TYR A 585 34.71 29.41 -15.32
CA TYR A 585 34.92 28.14 -16.00
C TYR A 585 34.09 28.08 -17.29
N GLU A 586 34.48 27.19 -18.20
CA GLU A 586 33.91 27.08 -19.56
C GLU A 586 32.76 26.07 -19.67
N LEU A 587 32.67 25.09 -18.74
CA LEU A 587 31.61 24.06 -18.72
C LEU A 587 31.19 23.65 -17.29
N ILE A 588 32.10 23.10 -16.47
CA ILE A 588 31.77 22.53 -15.14
C ILE A 588 32.86 22.85 -14.11
N GLU A 589 32.47 23.18 -12.88
CA GLU A 589 33.31 23.26 -11.67
C GLU A 589 32.76 22.31 -10.58
N SER A 590 33.65 21.64 -9.84
CA SER A 590 33.27 20.79 -8.70
C SER A 590 34.24 20.98 -7.54
N THR A 591 33.69 21.16 -6.33
CA THR A 591 34.44 21.42 -5.09
C THR A 591 33.87 20.59 -3.94
N ILE A 592 34.68 20.34 -2.91
CA ILE A 592 34.27 19.62 -1.70
C ILE A 592 34.34 20.59 -0.52
N VAL A 593 33.20 20.76 0.17
CA VAL A 593 33.08 21.61 1.35
C VAL A 593 32.79 20.78 2.61
N GLN A 594 33.29 21.25 3.76
CA GLN A 594 33.06 20.64 5.07
C GLN A 594 32.53 21.70 6.03
N PRO A 595 31.20 21.75 6.28
CA PRO A 595 30.58 22.64 7.26
C PRO A 595 31.12 22.39 8.68
N GLY A 596 31.03 23.40 9.55
CA GLY A 596 31.53 23.35 10.92
C GLY A 596 33.05 23.51 11.09
N GLN A 597 33.84 23.53 10.01
CA GLN A 597 35.27 23.88 10.09
C GLN A 597 35.51 25.35 9.75
N GLN A 598 36.09 26.11 10.68
CA GLN A 598 36.66 27.42 10.36
C GLN A 598 37.91 27.25 9.50
N GLN A 599 37.82 27.54 8.21
CA GLN A 599 39.00 27.71 7.38
C GLN A 599 39.80 28.92 7.89
N SER A 600 41.05 28.68 8.30
CA SER A 600 42.00 29.75 8.59
C SER A 600 42.48 30.37 7.28
N ILE A 601 41.88 31.49 6.87
CA ILE A 601 42.34 32.29 5.73
C ILE A 601 43.79 32.73 6.02
N SER A 602 44.71 32.38 5.13
CA SER A 602 46.16 32.62 5.24
C SER A 602 46.67 33.66 4.23
#